data_AF-A0A6N7Z315-F1
#
_entry.id   AF-A0A6N7Z315-F1
#
_cell.length_a   1.000
_cell.length_b   1.000
_cell.length_c   1.000
_cell.angle_alpha   90.00
_cell.angle_beta   90.00
_cell.angle_gamma   90.00
#
_symmetry.space_group_name_H-M   'P 1'
#
loop_
_entity.id
_entity.type
_entity.pdbx_description
1 polymer ?
#
loop_
_entity_poly.entity_id
_entity_poly.type
_entity_poly.pdbx_seq_one_letter_code
_entity_poly.pdbx_strand_id
1 'polypeptide(L)' 'MADETYNPWTVVNVVFHHLVEQGLHPELGEGGHPGDPAAELLRAFGIQPHVEGDARVHDKVRQQLADLRERMLGEQ' A
#
# COMPACT_ATOMS: atom_id res chain seq x y z
N MET A 1 21.34 7.19 -13.92
CA MET A 1 20.59 5.98 -13.50
C MET A 1 19.19 6.48 -13.22
N ALA A 2 18.18 5.96 -13.91
CA ALA A 2 16.81 6.44 -13.73
C ALA A 2 16.35 6.02 -12.33
N ASP A 3 15.85 6.97 -11.55
CA ASP A 3 15.24 6.69 -10.26
C ASP A 3 13.89 6.04 -10.56
N GLU A 4 13.78 4.73 -10.35
CA GLU A 4 12.56 3.98 -10.61
C GLU A 4 11.63 4.09 -9.41
N THR A 5 10.52 4.80 -9.61
CA THR A 5 9.46 4.91 -8.62
C THR A 5 8.52 3.70 -8.68
N TYR A 6 7.98 3.28 -7.54
CA TYR A 6 6.96 2.23 -7.45
C TYR A 6 5.76 2.64 -6.60
N ASN A 7 4.62 2.01 -6.88
CA ASN A 7 3.46 2.05 -5.99
C ASN A 7 3.50 0.84 -5.02
N PRO A 8 3.56 1.05 -3.70
CA PRO A 8 3.61 -0.04 -2.72
C PRO A 8 2.46 -1.04 -2.81
N TRP A 9 1.25 -0.59 -3.14
CA TRP A 9 0.09 -1.48 -3.31
C TRP A 9 0.22 -2.38 -4.53
N THR A 10 0.80 -1.88 -5.62
CA THR A 10 1.06 -2.70 -6.81
C THR A 10 2.02 -3.83 -6.49
N VAL A 11 3.11 -3.53 -5.75
CA VAL A 11 4.09 -4.54 -5.33
C VAL A 11 3.41 -5.59 -4.44
N VAL A 12 2.68 -5.16 -3.40
CA VAL A 12 1.95 -6.07 -2.51
C VAL A 12 0.95 -6.93 -3.27
N ASN A 13 0.17 -6.36 -4.20
CA ASN A 13 -0.84 -7.08 -4.96
C ASN A 13 -0.22 -8.21 -5.80
N VAL A 14 0.88 -7.94 -6.50
CA VAL A 14 1.58 -8.95 -7.30
C VAL A 14 2.10 -10.08 -6.41
N VAL A 15 2.71 -9.73 -5.28
CA VAL A 15 3.25 -10.71 -4.33
C VAL A 15 2.14 -11.54 -3.72
N PHE A 16 1.03 -10.91 -3.32
CA PHE A 16 -0.11 -11.60 -2.70
C PHE A 16 -0.72 -12.60 -3.69
N HIS A 17 -0.92 -12.20 -4.94
CA HIS A 17 -1.38 -13.12 -5.98
C HIS A 17 -0.46 -14.33 -6.13
N HIS A 18 0.86 -14.10 -6.19
CA HIS A 18 1.83 -15.18 -6.32
C HIS A 18 1.84 -16.14 -5.12
N LEU A 19 1.67 -15.61 -3.90
CA LEU A 19 1.58 -16.43 -2.69
C LEU A 19 0.27 -17.24 -2.66
N VAL A 20 -0.85 -16.65 -3.10
CA VAL A 20 -2.13 -17.36 -3.24
C VAL A 20 -2.05 -18.49 -4.26
N GLU A 21 -1.35 -18.30 -5.38
CA GLU A 21 -1.09 -19.37 -6.36
C GLU A 21 -0.31 -20.54 -5.76
N GLN A 22 0.48 -20.30 -4.71
CA GLN A 22 1.19 -21.33 -3.96
C GLN A 22 0.36 -21.95 -2.81
N GLY A 23 -0.90 -21.55 -2.65
CA GLY A 23 -1.78 -22.01 -1.59
C GLY A 23 -1.57 -21.33 -0.24
N LEU A 24 -0.88 -20.19 -0.22
CA LEU A 24 -0.69 -19.38 0.99
C LEU A 24 -1.78 -18.30 1.09
N HIS A 25 -2.07 -17.87 2.31
CA HIS A 25 -3.04 -16.81 2.59
C HIS A 25 -2.31 -15.62 3.23
N PRO A 26 -1.68 -14.76 2.41
CA PRO A 26 -0.95 -13.61 2.93
C PRO A 26 -1.92 -12.56 3.50
N GLU A 27 -1.54 -11.97 4.63
CA GLU A 27 -2.28 -10.90 5.30
C GLU A 27 -1.36 -9.71 5.55
N LEU A 28 -1.92 -8.50 5.52
CA LEU A 28 -1.22 -7.32 6.00
C LEU A 28 -1.28 -7.34 7.53
N GLY A 29 -0.12 -7.26 8.20
CA GLY A 29 -0.04 -7.24 9.67
C GLY A 29 -0.74 -6.03 10.32
N GLU A 30 -0.57 -5.84 11.64
CA GLU A 30 -1.34 -4.89 12.47
C GLU A 30 -1.46 -3.44 11.94
N GLY A 31 -0.55 -2.99 11.07
CA GLY A 31 -0.59 -1.65 10.47
C GLY A 31 -1.41 -1.52 9.17
N GLY A 32 -1.78 -2.60 8.49
CA GLY A 32 -2.53 -2.56 7.23
C GLY A 32 -1.86 -1.76 6.09
N HIS A 33 -0.61 -1.35 6.26
CA HIS A 33 0.11 -0.46 5.36
C HIS A 33 1.11 -1.25 4.51
N PRO A 34 1.04 -1.15 3.18
CA PRO A 34 1.91 -1.91 2.28
C PRO A 34 3.31 -1.32 2.14
N GLY A 35 3.55 -0.11 2.68
CA GLY A 35 4.76 0.68 2.44
C GLY A 35 6.04 -0.03 2.86
N ASP A 36 6.14 -0.34 4.15
CA ASP A 36 7.31 -0.99 4.74
C ASP A 36 7.58 -2.39 4.14
N PRO A 37 6.60 -3.32 4.08
CA PRO A 37 6.86 -4.65 3.51
C PRO A 37 7.21 -4.61 2.02
N ALA A 38 6.63 -3.70 1.24
CA ALA A 38 7.01 -3.53 -0.17
C ALA A 38 8.43 -2.98 -0.32
N ALA A 39 8.82 -2.01 0.52
CA ALA A 39 10.17 -1.45 0.50
C ALA A 39 11.23 -2.49 0.87
N GLU A 40 10.98 -3.32 1.89
CA GLU A 40 11.88 -4.40 2.29
C GLU A 40 12.04 -5.46 1.19
N LEU A 41 10.95 -5.83 0.53
CA LEU A 41 10.99 -6.77 -0.60
C LEU A 41 11.84 -6.23 -1.75
N LEU A 42 11.65 -4.98 -2.16
CA LEU A 42 12.42 -4.37 -3.23
C LEU A 42 13.91 -4.28 -2.88
N ARG A 43 14.24 -3.94 -1.62
CA ARG A 43 15.62 -3.95 -1.12
C ARG A 43 16.23 -5.35 -1.17
N ALA A 44 15.47 -6.39 -0.84
CA ALA A 44 15.94 -7.79 -0.95
C ALA A 44 16.26 -8.19 -2.40
N PHE A 45 15.60 -7.57 -3.38
CA PHE A 45 15.91 -7.73 -4.80
C PHE A 45 17.01 -6.79 -5.32
N GLY A 46 17.66 -6.00 -4.44
CA GLY A 46 18.71 -5.06 -4.81
C GLY A 46 18.20 -3.78 -5.48
N ILE A 47 16.90 -3.54 -5.43
CA ILE A 47 16.26 -2.32 -5.95
C ILE A 47 16.24 -1.30 -4.82
N GLN A 48 16.72 -0.09 -5.07
CA GLN A 48 16.63 1.02 -4.10
C GLN A 48 15.22 1.63 -4.21
N PRO A 49 14.32 1.43 -3.24
CA PRO A 49 12.97 1.94 -3.34
C PRO A 49 12.95 3.45 -3.20
N HIS A 50 12.49 4.16 -4.22
CA HIS A 50 12.00 5.53 -4.09
C HIS A 50 10.48 5.51 -4.01
N VAL A 51 9.96 5.79 -2.82
CA VAL A 51 8.51 5.91 -2.61
C VAL A 51 8.08 7.27 -3.18
N GLU A 52 7.42 7.33 -4.34
CA GLU A 52 6.63 8.53 -4.62
C GLU A 52 5.50 8.60 -3.61
N GLY A 53 5.43 9.75 -2.96
CA GLY A 53 4.45 10.02 -1.95
C GLY A 53 3.03 9.91 -2.50
N ASP A 54 2.32 8.91 -2.02
CA ASP A 54 0.86 8.92 -2.03
C ASP A 54 0.29 9.34 -0.67
N ALA A 55 1.13 9.76 0.30
CA ALA A 55 0.66 10.22 1.61
C ALA A 55 -0.39 11.35 1.48
N ARG A 56 -0.20 12.28 0.55
CA ARG A 56 -1.16 13.36 0.27
C ARG A 56 -2.45 12.87 -0.39
N VAL A 57 -2.39 11.86 -1.25
CA VAL A 57 -3.58 11.29 -1.90
C VAL A 57 -4.31 10.36 -0.93
N HIS A 58 -3.60 9.54 -0.16
CA HIS A 58 -4.13 8.74 0.93
C HIS A 58 -4.79 9.61 1.98
N ASP A 59 -4.20 10.74 2.36
CA ASP A 59 -4.82 11.69 3.28
C ASP A 59 -6.05 12.34 2.65
N LYS A 60 -6.00 12.68 1.35
CA LYS A 60 -7.17 13.20 0.64
C LYS A 60 -8.30 12.17 0.53
N VAL A 61 -7.98 10.91 0.28
CA VAL A 61 -8.93 9.79 0.23
C VAL A 61 -9.50 9.53 1.62
N ARG A 62 -8.67 9.52 2.67
CA ARG A 62 -9.12 9.41 4.06
C ARG A 62 -10.05 10.57 4.44
N GLN A 63 -9.71 11.80 4.07
CA GLN A 63 -10.55 12.97 4.30
C GLN A 63 -11.87 12.85 3.55
N GLN A 64 -11.86 12.47 2.27
CA GLN A 64 -13.08 12.25 1.51
C GLN A 64 -13.94 11.12 2.07
N LEU A 65 -13.33 10.06 2.59
CA LEU A 65 -14.03 8.96 3.25
C LEU A 65 -14.63 9.40 4.60
N ALA A 66 -13.92 10.23 5.37
CA ALA A 66 -14.44 10.83 6.61
C ALA A 66 -15.65 11.74 6.32
N ASP A 67 -15.52 12.65 5.36
CA ASP A 67 -16.61 13.53 4.91
C ASP A 67 -17.83 12.73 4.42
N LEU A 68 -17.60 11.61 3.71
CA LEU A 68 -18.69 10.76 3.22
C LEU A 68 -19.37 10.01 4.37
N ARG A 69 -18.61 9.55 5.37
CA ARG A 69 -19.15 8.90 6.57
C ARG A 69 -20.01 9.86 7.39
N GLU A 70 -19.55 11.08 7.62
CA GLU A 70 -20.34 12.11 8.32
C GLU A 70 -21.66 12.39 7.60
N ARG A 71 -21.63 12.53 6.27
CA ARG A 71 -22.83 12.85 5.47
C ARG A 71 -23.82 11.69 5.37
N MET A 72 -23.33 10.44 5.36
CA MET A 72 -24.16 9.25 5.12
C MET A 72 -24.62 8.57 6.41
N LEU A 73 -23.81 8.57 7.46
CA LEU A 73 -24.12 7.92 8.73
C LEU A 73 -24.46 8.91 9.86
N GLY A 74 -24.23 10.21 9.69
CA GLY A 74 -24.54 11.22 10.70
C GLY A 74 -23.75 11.07 12.00
N GLU A 75 -22.65 10.31 12.00
CA GLU A 75 -21.75 10.17 13.14
C GLU A 75 -21.01 11.50 13.33
N GLN A 76 -21.44 12.29 14.33
CA GLN A 76 -20.67 13.40 14.90
C GLN A 76 -19.67 12.89 15.92
#